data_AF-A0A316GJ68-F1
#
_entry.id   AF-A0A316GJ68-F1
#
_cell.length_a   1.000
_cell.length_b   1.000
_cell.length_c   1.000
_cell.angle_alpha   90.00
_cell.angle_beta   90.00
_cell.angle_gamma   90.00
#
_symmetry.space_group_name_H-M   'P 1'
#
loop_
_entity.id
_entity.type
_entity.pdbx_description
1 polymer ?
#
loop_
_entity_poly.entity_id
_entity_poly.type
_entity_poly.pdbx_seq_one_letter_code
_entity_poly.pdbx_strand_id
1 'polypeptide(L)'
;MTGYTRHDLPCDIVVHAGHFTGQPEAFAHLLTACPALDLGHVEVIRDRPSTRLRARFAPDIADEIAIVGAVWNTLILILPAAYDGLDCPLTDSRTLPYLGTWRGHVPRMVPERPAP
;
A
#
# COMPACT_ATOMS: atom_id res chain seq x y z
N MET A 1 2.86 -28.65 12.71
CA MET A 1 3.55 -27.68 11.85
C MET A 1 2.65 -27.45 10.66
N THR A 2 2.10 -26.24 10.52
CA THR A 2 1.21 -25.89 9.41
C THR A 2 2.04 -25.72 8.14
N GLY A 3 1.88 -26.61 7.17
CA GLY A 3 2.63 -26.61 5.89
C GLY A 3 2.22 -25.45 4.99
N TYR A 4 2.67 -24.24 5.33
CA TYR A 4 2.53 -23.05 4.52
C TYR A 4 3.89 -22.40 4.36
N THR A 5 4.31 -22.17 3.12
CA THR A 5 5.52 -21.42 2.81
C THR A 5 5.15 -19.97 2.51
N ARG A 6 5.88 -19.02 3.11
CA ARG A 6 5.76 -17.61 2.76
C ARG A 6 6.48 -17.35 1.44
N HIS A 7 5.75 -16.84 0.45
CA HIS A 7 6.30 -16.34 -0.80
C HIS A 7 6.06 -14.83 -0.87
N ASP A 8 7.11 -14.05 -1.11
CA ASP A 8 6.97 -12.63 -1.40
C ASP A 8 6.79 -12.47 -2.91
N LEU A 9 5.60 -12.06 -3.33
CA LEU A 9 5.27 -11.88 -4.75
C LEU A 9 5.54 -10.43 -5.16
N PRO A 10 6.27 -10.18 -6.26
CA PRO A 10 6.50 -8.82 -6.74
C PRO A 10 5.19 -8.22 -7.24
N CYS A 11 4.95 -6.96 -6.93
CA CYS A 11 3.78 -6.22 -7.39
C CYS A 11 4.05 -4.73 -7.51
N ASP A 12 3.23 -4.04 -8.29
CA ASP A 12 3.24 -2.58 -8.35
C ASP A 12 2.27 -2.04 -7.30
N ILE A 13 2.79 -1.17 -6.42
CA ILE A 13 2.03 -0.55 -5.32
C ILE A 13 1.93 0.94 -5.63
N VAL A 14 0.69 1.42 -5.71
CA VAL A 14 0.37 2.82 -5.90
C VAL A 14 0.49 3.53 -4.55
N VAL A 15 1.20 4.66 -4.50
CA VAL A 15 1.36 5.43 -3.26
C VAL A 15 0.77 6.82 -3.43
N HIS A 16 -0.15 7.14 -2.54
CA HIS A 16 -0.66 8.49 -2.32
C HIS A 16 -0.18 9.01 -0.98
N ALA A 17 -0.29 10.32 -0.79
CA ALA A 17 -0.03 10.93 0.50
C ALA A 17 -1.04 12.03 0.79
N GLY A 18 -1.14 12.44 2.05
CA GLY A 18 -2.06 13.49 2.45
C GLY A 18 -1.87 13.92 3.90
N HIS A 19 -2.65 14.93 4.29
CA HIS A 19 -2.74 15.39 5.67
C HIS A 19 -4.03 14.91 6.30
N PHE A 20 -3.93 13.87 7.12
CA PHE A 20 -5.07 13.34 7.88
C PHE A 20 -4.78 13.42 9.39
N THR A 21 -5.81 13.72 10.17
CA THR A 21 -5.77 13.72 11.63
C THR A 21 -5.75 12.30 12.20
N GLY A 22 -6.27 11.34 11.44
CA GLY A 22 -6.57 9.98 11.84
C GLY A 22 -6.41 8.96 10.71
N GLN A 23 -6.06 7.72 11.05
CA GLN A 23 -6.25 6.60 10.12
C GLN A 23 -7.73 6.41 9.74
N PRO A 24 -8.71 6.54 10.66
CA PRO A 24 -10.12 6.48 10.28
C PRO A 24 -10.54 7.57 9.29
N GLU A 25 -9.98 8.78 9.42
CA GLU A 25 -10.25 9.88 8.49
C GLU A 25 -9.70 9.60 7.10
N ALA A 26 -8.47 9.07 7.01
CA ALA A 26 -7.89 8.66 5.74
C ALA A 26 -8.77 7.61 5.03
N PHE A 27 -9.23 6.59 5.75
CA PHE A 27 -10.14 5.59 5.18
C PHE A 27 -11.51 6.15 4.79
N ALA A 28 -12.10 7.02 5.61
CA ALA A 28 -13.36 7.69 5.27
C ALA A 28 -13.22 8.55 4.00
N HIS A 29 -12.09 9.24 3.85
CA HIS A 29 -11.77 10.00 2.64
C HIS A 29 -11.65 9.08 1.42
N LEU A 30 -10.93 7.95 1.55
CA LEU A 30 -10.81 6.97 0.47
C LEU A 30 -12.16 6.38 0.05
N LEU A 31 -13.02 6.00 1.00
CA LEU A 31 -14.36 5.49 0.70
C LEU A 31 -15.22 6.54 -0.03
N THR A 32 -15.06 7.81 0.33
CA THR A 32 -15.78 8.91 -0.32
C THR A 32 -15.27 9.14 -1.75
N ALA A 33 -13.95 9.07 -1.94
CA ALA A 33 -13.32 9.30 -3.24
C ALA A 33 -13.48 8.10 -4.20
N CYS A 34 -13.42 6.88 -3.69
CA CYS A 34 -13.52 5.65 -4.46
C CYS A 34 -14.22 4.55 -3.63
N PRO A 35 -15.57 4.46 -3.67
CA PRO A 35 -16.33 3.47 -2.92
C PRO A 35 -16.06 2.01 -3.35
N ALA A 36 -15.54 1.81 -4.56
CA ALA A 36 -15.21 0.50 -5.11
C ALA A 36 -13.86 -0.05 -4.60
N LEU A 37 -13.08 0.77 -3.88
CA LEU A 37 -11.78 0.38 -3.38
C LEU A 37 -11.93 -0.55 -2.15
N ASP A 38 -11.32 -1.73 -2.22
CA ASP A 38 -11.23 -2.64 -1.08
C ASP A 38 -10.17 -2.14 -0.08
N LEU A 39 -10.65 -1.51 0.99
CA LEU A 39 -9.79 -0.99 2.06
C LEU A 39 -9.03 -2.10 2.81
N GLY A 40 -9.44 -3.38 2.70
CA GLY A 40 -8.71 -4.50 3.27
C GLY A 40 -7.32 -4.70 2.67
N HIS A 41 -7.12 -4.19 1.45
CA HIS A 41 -5.85 -4.19 0.73
C HIS A 41 -5.26 -2.78 0.59
N VAL A 42 -5.64 -1.86 1.48
CA VAL A 42 -5.06 -0.52 1.57
C VAL A 42 -4.31 -0.37 2.88
N GLU A 43 -3.09 0.14 2.80
CA GLU A 43 -2.23 0.34 3.94
C GLU A 43 -2.03 1.84 4.21
N VAL A 44 -2.64 2.35 5.28
CA VAL A 44 -2.44 3.71 5.76
C VAL A 44 -1.31 3.72 6.79
N ILE A 45 -0.25 4.48 6.50
CA ILE A 45 0.95 4.60 7.32
C ILE A 45 1.02 6.04 7.84
N ARG A 46 1.04 6.17 9.17
CA ARG A 46 1.25 7.43 9.89
C ARG A 46 2.42 7.23 10.83
N ASP A 47 3.21 8.28 11.01
CA ASP A 47 4.36 8.37 11.92
C ASP A 47 5.43 7.27 11.75
N ARG A 48 6.68 7.65 11.46
CA ARG A 48 7.82 6.73 11.22
C ARG A 48 7.52 5.68 10.12
N PRO A 49 7.29 6.12 8.87
CA PRO A 49 6.86 5.24 7.79
C PRO A 49 7.89 4.16 7.42
N SER A 50 9.17 4.37 7.74
CA SER A 50 10.29 3.56 7.29
C SER A 50 10.14 2.05 7.58
N THR A 51 9.71 1.66 8.79
CA THR A 51 9.59 0.23 9.14
C THR A 51 8.51 -0.48 8.30
N ARG A 52 7.37 0.18 8.10
CA ARG A 52 6.26 -0.38 7.33
C ARG A 52 6.53 -0.34 5.83
N LEU A 53 7.17 0.72 5.33
CA LEU A 53 7.64 0.78 3.95
C LEU A 53 8.64 -0.34 3.65
N ARG A 54 9.61 -0.57 4.53
CA ARG A 54 10.60 -1.67 4.37
C ARG A 54 10.00 -3.08 4.44
N ALA A 55 8.78 -3.21 4.96
CA ALA A 55 8.05 -4.48 4.92
C ALA A 55 7.38 -4.76 3.57
N ARG A 56 7.35 -3.77 2.67
CA ARG A 56 6.71 -3.82 1.34
C ARG A 56 7.67 -3.50 0.20
N PHE A 57 8.75 -2.78 0.48
CA PHE A 57 9.68 -2.28 -0.52
C PHE A 57 11.11 -2.63 -0.16
N ALA A 58 11.98 -2.66 -1.16
CA ALA A 58 13.42 -2.71 -0.93
C ALA A 58 13.88 -1.43 -0.17
N PRO A 59 14.99 -1.48 0.59
CA PRO A 59 15.39 -0.36 1.44
C PRO A 59 15.59 0.98 0.71
N ASP A 60 16.15 0.93 -0.50
CA ASP A 60 16.35 2.07 -1.40
C ASP A 60 15.02 2.72 -1.82
N ILE A 61 14.06 1.90 -2.27
CA ILE A 61 12.72 2.36 -2.64
C ILE A 61 11.96 2.90 -1.41
N ALA A 62 12.08 2.23 -0.28
CA ALA A 62 11.44 2.67 0.97
C ALA A 62 11.96 4.04 1.41
N ASP A 63 13.26 4.27 1.29
CA ASP A 63 13.89 5.55 1.64
C ASP A 63 13.49 6.64 0.62
N GLU A 64 13.40 6.32 -0.68
CA GLU A 64 12.87 7.23 -1.71
C GLU A 64 11.43 7.67 -1.42
N ILE A 65 10.52 6.72 -1.17
CA ILE A 65 9.12 7.01 -0.83
C ILE A 65 9.02 7.85 0.44
N ALA A 66 9.87 7.56 1.45
CA ALA A 66 9.90 8.34 2.68
C ALA A 66 10.35 9.79 2.43
N ILE A 67 11.29 10.02 1.51
CA ILE A 67 11.75 11.37 1.12
C ILE A 67 10.64 12.12 0.37
N VAL A 68 10.04 11.51 -0.66
CA VAL A 68 8.96 12.12 -1.44
C VAL A 68 7.73 12.39 -0.56
N GLY A 69 7.46 11.50 0.38
CA GLY A 69 6.38 11.57 1.33
C GLY A 69 6.60 12.51 2.53
N ALA A 70 7.82 13.03 2.74
CA ALA A 70 8.23 13.69 3.98
C ALA A 70 7.42 14.95 4.34
N VAL A 71 6.84 15.62 3.33
CA VAL A 71 6.00 16.81 3.52
C VAL A 71 4.60 16.46 4.04
N TRP A 72 4.18 15.19 3.93
CA TRP A 72 2.87 14.71 4.33
C TRP A 72 2.93 13.97 5.68
N ASN A 73 1.83 13.99 6.43
CA ASN A 73 1.78 13.28 7.72
C ASN A 73 1.28 11.82 7.59
N THR A 74 0.76 11.46 6.41
CA THR A 74 0.14 10.17 6.13
C THR A 74 0.51 9.71 4.72
N LEU A 75 0.95 8.47 4.61
CA LEU A 75 1.13 7.76 3.35
C LEU A 75 0.03 6.70 3.21
N ILE A 76 -0.46 6.52 1.99
CA ILE A 76 -1.48 5.54 1.65
C ILE A 76 -0.92 4.67 0.54
N LEU A 77 -0.76 3.39 0.82
CA LEU A 77 -0.29 2.38 -0.13
C LEU A 77 -1.49 1.58 -0.58
N ILE A 78 -1.72 1.55 -1.88
CA ILE A 78 -2.81 0.81 -2.49
C ILE A 78 -2.20 -0.39 -3.17
N LEU A 79 -2.48 -1.56 -2.60
CA LEU A 79 -2.02 -2.83 -3.15
C LEU A 79 -2.87 -3.19 -4.38
N PRO A 80 -2.34 -3.94 -5.35
CA PRO A 80 -3.09 -4.28 -6.57
C PRO A 80 -4.32 -5.15 -6.31
N ALA A 81 -4.41 -5.78 -5.13
CA ALA A 81 -5.61 -6.52 -4.71
C ALA A 81 -6.74 -5.62 -4.18
N ALA A 82 -6.50 -4.31 -4.05
CA ALA A 82 -7.50 -3.36 -3.56
C ALA A 82 -8.54 -2.95 -4.60
N TYR A 83 -8.32 -3.27 -5.87
CA TYR A 83 -9.22 -2.92 -6.95
C TYR A 83 -9.15 -3.97 -8.06
N ASP A 84 -10.26 -4.13 -8.77
CA ASP A 84 -10.30 -4.95 -9.97
C ASP A 84 -9.80 -4.13 -11.17
N GLY A 85 -8.80 -4.65 -11.89
CA GLY A 85 -8.30 -4.03 -13.11
C GLY A 85 -6.77 -3.87 -13.13
N LEU A 86 -6.28 -3.22 -14.19
CA LEU A 86 -4.86 -2.93 -14.37
C LEU A 86 -4.46 -1.62 -13.70
N ASP A 87 -5.37 -0.64 -13.70
CA ASP A 87 -5.12 0.72 -13.24
C ASP A 87 -5.92 1.01 -11.97
N CYS A 88 -5.31 1.74 -11.03
CA CYS A 88 -5.97 2.13 -9.79
C CYS A 88 -7.10 3.13 -10.10
N PRO A 89 -8.36 2.86 -9.67
CA PRO A 89 -9.50 3.73 -9.94
C PRO A 89 -9.51 5.00 -9.07
N LEU A 90 -8.57 5.12 -8.12
CA LEU A 90 -8.50 6.26 -7.24
C LEU A 90 -7.95 7.47 -8.00
N THR A 91 -8.78 8.50 -8.13
CA THR A 91 -8.38 9.76 -8.75
C THR A 91 -7.53 10.59 -7.78
N ASP A 92 -6.47 11.20 -8.29
CA ASP A 92 -5.64 12.12 -7.52
C ASP A 92 -6.41 13.41 -7.19
N SER A 93 -6.14 13.95 -6.00
CA SER A 93 -6.77 15.20 -5.58
C SER A 93 -5.78 16.07 -4.80
N ARG A 94 -6.13 17.34 -4.56
CA ARG A 94 -5.28 18.25 -3.77
C ARG A 94 -5.06 17.75 -2.33
N THR A 95 -6.03 17.02 -1.78
CA THR A 95 -5.97 16.45 -0.42
C THR A 95 -5.36 15.05 -0.39
N LEU A 96 -5.29 14.40 -1.54
CA LEU A 96 -4.73 13.06 -1.71
C LEU A 96 -3.91 12.96 -3.01
N PRO A 97 -2.79 13.70 -3.13
CA PRO A 97 -1.94 13.63 -4.30
C PRO A 97 -1.39 12.22 -4.50
N TYR A 98 -1.37 11.83 -5.77
CA TYR A 98 -0.61 10.66 -6.23
C TYR A 98 0.88 11.00 -6.17
N LEU A 99 1.67 10.17 -5.48
CA LEU A 99 3.12 10.33 -5.43
C LEU A 99 3.82 9.53 -6.52
N GLY A 100 3.27 8.38 -6.89
CA GLY A 100 3.91 7.46 -7.83
C GLY A 100 3.48 6.02 -7.64
N THR A 101 4.03 5.15 -8.48
CA THR A 101 3.87 3.71 -8.40
C THR A 101 5.26 3.09 -8.29
N TRP A 102 5.47 2.26 -7.27
CA TRP A 102 6.75 1.60 -7.04
C TRP A 102 6.57 0.08 -6.99
N ARG A 103 7.61 -0.63 -7.42
CA ARG A 103 7.62 -2.08 -7.35
C ARG A 103 7.95 -2.53 -5.93
N GLY A 104 6.97 -3.14 -5.29
CA GLY A 104 7.08 -3.73 -3.96
C GLY A 104 6.88 -5.23 -3.97
N HIS A 105 6.58 -5.76 -2.79
CA HIS A 105 6.26 -7.15 -2.58
C HIS A 105 5.10 -7.32 -1.59
N VAL A 106 4.28 -8.34 -1.85
CA VAL A 106 3.20 -8.75 -0.94
C VAL A 106 3.49 -10.15 -0.44
N PRO A 107 3.55 -10.36 0.89
CA PRO A 107 3.71 -11.69 1.45
C PRO A 107 2.42 -12.48 1.22
N ARG A 108 2.55 -13.60 0.51
CA ARG A 108 1.49 -14.58 0.30
C ARG A 108 1.88 -15.88 0.99
N MET A 109 1.01 -16.38 1.85
CA MET A 109 1.14 -17.75 2.36
C MET A 109 0.58 -18.70 1.31
N VAL A 110 1.41 -19.63 0.85
CA VAL A 110 1.00 -20.67 -0.09
C VAL A 110 1.00 -22.01 0.64
N PRO A 111 -0.08 -22.80 0.59
CA PRO A 111 -0.07 -24.14 1.17
C PRO A 111 1.00 -24.99 0.49
N GLU A 112 1.81 -25.69 1.29
CA GLU A 112 2.77 -26.68 0.79
C GLU A 112 1.99 -27.72 0.00
N ARG A 113 2.27 -27.78 -1.31
CA ARG A 113 1.70 -28.82 -2.16
C ARG A 113 2.31 -30.15 -1.71
N PRO A 114 1.53 -31.17 -1.30
CA PRO A 114 2.10 -32.49 -1.06
C PRO A 114 2.76 -32.96 -2.36
N ALA A 115 4.01 -33.42 -2.27
CA ALA A 115 4.73 -34.00 -3.39
C ALA A 115 3.91 -35.19 -3.97
N PRO A 116 3.88 -35.37 -5.30
CA PRO A 116 3.19 -36.49 -5.92
C PRO A 116 3.78 -37.85 -5.52
#